data_AF-A0A4R8TMM2-F1
#
_entry.id   AF-A0A4R8TMM2-F1
#
_cell.length_a   1.000
_cell.length_b   1.000
_cell.length_c   1.000
_cell.angle_alpha   90.00
_cell.angle_beta   90.00
_cell.angle_gamma   90.00
#
_symmetry.space_group_name_H-M   'P 1'
#
loop_
_entity.id
_entity.type
_entity.pdbx_description
1 polymer ?
#
loop_
_entity_poly.entity_id
_entity_poly.type
_entity_poly.pdbx_seq_one_letter_code
_entity_poly.pdbx_strand_id
1 'polypeptide(L)'
;MVKLISALSVLALATSVTAGKYRLCACFKDGKLDETSTKDVVKHADGKYIYSFFTWKADGETPADNQNPKTPADKKTHGAPADGSYWHAIMGTINGSEDDGWIDAKEASRACVAEKATEGLCFTPPVDFNWRDCGKKDCFTSKAERTDDAGTPIKLSNPSK
;
A
#
# COMPACT_ATOMS: atom_id res chain seq x y z
N MET A 1 15.97 60.51 22.05
CA MET A 1 16.59 59.32 21.45
C MET A 1 15.62 58.17 21.55
N VAL A 2 14.99 57.78 20.43
CA VAL A 2 14.06 56.65 20.39
C VAL A 2 14.88 55.40 20.01
N LYS A 3 14.99 54.44 20.93
CA LYS A 3 15.58 53.12 20.64
C LYS A 3 14.53 52.29 19.90
N LEU A 4 14.72 52.11 18.58
CA LEU A 4 13.97 51.10 17.82
C LEU A 4 14.40 49.70 18.28
N ILE A 5 13.47 48.94 18.83
CA ILE A 5 13.61 47.51 19.05
C ILE A 5 13.06 46.85 17.77
N SER A 6 13.95 46.47 16.87
CA SER A 6 13.58 45.62 15.73
C SER A 6 13.39 44.19 16.21
N ALA A 7 12.13 43.77 16.39
CA ALA A 7 11.78 42.37 16.56
C ALA A 7 11.65 41.73 15.18
N LEU A 8 12.61 40.87 14.82
CA LEU A 8 12.54 39.99 13.65
C LEU A 8 11.58 38.83 13.98
N SER A 9 10.35 38.88 13.45
CA SER A 9 9.42 37.76 13.52
C SER A 9 9.89 36.66 12.55
N VAL A 10 10.45 35.57 13.08
CA VAL A 10 10.73 34.36 12.30
C VAL A 10 9.40 33.70 11.97
N LEU A 11 8.95 33.83 10.73
CA LEU A 11 7.77 33.17 10.22
C LEU A 11 8.11 31.69 9.98
N ALA A 12 7.82 30.83 10.97
CA ALA A 12 7.91 29.39 10.78
C ALA A 12 6.80 28.94 9.83
N LEU A 13 7.14 28.65 8.57
CA LEU A 13 6.25 27.93 7.67
C LEU A 13 6.12 26.49 8.18
N ALA A 14 5.10 26.24 9.01
CA ALA A 14 4.63 24.89 9.23
C ALA A 14 4.04 24.40 7.91
N THR A 15 4.84 23.67 7.11
CA THR A 15 4.29 22.89 6.00
C THR A 15 3.40 21.82 6.62
N SER A 16 2.09 22.06 6.58
CA SER A 16 1.10 21.05 6.89
C SER A 16 1.22 19.95 5.83
N VAL A 17 2.06 18.95 6.08
CA VAL A 17 2.09 17.72 5.32
C VAL A 17 0.71 17.09 5.54
N THR A 18 -0.20 17.28 4.60
CA THR A 18 -1.48 16.57 4.61
C THR A 18 -1.15 15.09 4.68
N ALA A 19 -1.47 14.44 5.80
CA ALA A 19 -1.35 13.01 5.93
C ALA A 19 -2.33 12.40 4.91
N GLY A 20 -1.83 12.10 3.71
CA GLY A 20 -2.60 11.37 2.72
C GLY A 20 -2.92 10.00 3.29
N LYS A 21 -4.19 9.61 3.21
CA LYS A 21 -4.66 8.25 3.47
C LYS A 21 -4.64 7.46 2.16
N TYR A 22 -4.02 6.30 2.16
CA TYR A 22 -3.82 5.46 0.99
C TYR A 22 -4.36 4.05 1.20
N ARG A 23 -4.63 3.32 0.11
CA ARG A 23 -5.09 1.92 0.17
C ARG A 23 -3.98 0.90 -0.06
N LEU A 24 -3.00 1.25 -0.89
CA LEU A 24 -1.93 0.33 -1.31
C LEU A 24 -0.58 0.97 -1.09
N CYS A 25 0.35 0.21 -0.50
CA CYS A 25 1.70 0.66 -0.22
C CYS A 25 2.73 -0.41 -0.58
N ALA A 26 3.93 0.03 -0.98
CA ALA A 26 5.06 -0.84 -1.21
C ALA A 26 6.36 -0.15 -0.77
N CYS A 27 7.37 -0.96 -0.51
CA CYS A 27 8.69 -0.48 -0.13
C CYS A 27 9.53 -0.25 -1.39
N PHE A 28 10.30 0.83 -1.37
CA PHE A 28 11.19 1.20 -2.46
C PHE A 28 12.62 1.28 -1.96
N LYS A 29 13.55 0.71 -2.73
CA LYS A 29 14.98 0.75 -2.49
C LYS A 29 15.69 1.27 -3.72
N ASP A 30 16.46 2.34 -3.56
CA ASP A 30 17.20 2.98 -4.64
C ASP A 30 16.32 3.30 -5.87
N GLY A 31 15.11 3.80 -5.60
CA GLY A 31 14.12 4.20 -6.63
C GLY A 31 13.38 3.04 -7.32
N LYS A 32 13.52 1.80 -6.84
CA LYS A 32 12.83 0.63 -7.38
C LYS A 32 11.96 -0.02 -6.31
N LEU A 33 10.83 -0.59 -6.72
CA LEU A 33 10.00 -1.40 -5.82
C LEU A 33 10.82 -2.60 -5.33
N ASP A 34 10.94 -2.72 -4.01
CA ASP A 34 11.63 -3.80 -3.33
C ASP A 34 10.61 -4.80 -2.77
N GLU A 35 10.42 -5.89 -3.50
CA GLU A 35 9.41 -6.90 -3.16
C GLU A 35 9.72 -7.61 -1.84
N THR A 36 11.01 -7.74 -1.49
CA THR A 36 11.44 -8.43 -0.26
C THR A 36 11.02 -7.64 0.96
N SER A 37 11.44 -6.37 1.07
CA SER A 37 11.03 -5.47 2.15
C SER A 37 9.51 -5.28 2.18
N THR A 38 8.85 -5.22 1.02
CA THR A 38 7.38 -5.11 0.93
C THR A 38 6.68 -6.31 1.58
N LYS A 39 7.15 -7.53 1.33
CA LYS A 39 6.62 -8.74 1.97
C LYS A 39 6.98 -8.79 3.45
N ASP A 40 8.19 -8.39 3.82
CA ASP A 40 8.67 -8.47 5.20
C ASP A 40 7.90 -7.50 6.11
N VAL A 41 7.49 -6.32 5.61
CA VAL A 41 6.53 -5.45 6.31
C VAL A 41 5.27 -6.22 6.69
N VAL A 42 4.69 -6.98 5.76
CA VAL A 42 3.47 -7.76 6.04
C VAL A 42 3.74 -8.90 7.02
N LYS A 43 4.87 -9.60 6.90
CA LYS A 43 5.25 -10.69 7.82
C LYS A 43 5.51 -10.20 9.25
N HIS A 44 5.93 -8.95 9.43
CA HIS A 44 6.22 -8.39 10.75
C HIS A 44 5.09 -7.50 11.30
N ALA A 45 3.98 -7.34 10.58
CA ALA A 45 2.86 -6.47 10.96
C ALA A 45 1.78 -7.12 11.85
N ASP A 46 2.05 -8.29 12.44
CA ASP A 46 1.16 -8.96 13.41
C ASP A 46 -0.32 -9.13 13.00
N GLY A 47 -0.61 -9.28 11.71
CA GLY A 47 -1.94 -9.51 11.15
C GLY A 47 -2.63 -8.24 10.65
N LYS A 48 -1.99 -7.08 10.83
CA LYS A 48 -2.51 -5.78 10.42
C LYS A 48 -2.55 -5.58 8.90
N TYR A 49 -1.59 -6.17 8.19
CA TYR A 49 -1.44 -5.99 6.75
C TYR A 49 -1.63 -7.28 5.98
N ILE A 50 -2.03 -7.12 4.73
CA ILE A 50 -2.22 -8.17 3.74
C ILE A 50 -1.33 -7.86 2.55
N TYR A 51 -0.57 -8.84 2.09
CA TYR A 51 0.16 -8.77 0.85
C TYR A 51 -0.69 -9.34 -0.29
N SER A 52 -0.91 -8.55 -1.33
CA SER A 52 -1.58 -8.98 -2.55
C SER A 52 -0.55 -9.35 -3.61
N PHE A 53 -0.79 -10.45 -4.35
CA PHE A 53 0.01 -10.82 -5.52
C PHE A 53 -0.52 -10.20 -6.82
N PHE A 54 -1.56 -9.37 -6.75
CA PHE A 54 -2.01 -8.58 -7.89
C PHE A 54 -0.88 -7.63 -8.32
N THR A 55 -0.65 -7.54 -9.62
CA THR A 55 0.34 -6.63 -10.18
C THR A 55 -0.34 -5.34 -10.58
N TRP A 56 -0.13 -4.32 -9.74
CA TRP A 56 -0.52 -2.95 -10.02
C TRP A 56 0.44 -2.33 -11.04
N LYS A 57 -0.05 -1.40 -11.85
CA LYS A 57 0.63 -0.90 -13.04
C LYS A 57 0.87 0.60 -12.93
N ALA A 58 2.08 1.02 -13.23
CA ALA A 58 2.40 2.43 -13.30
C ALA A 58 1.64 3.12 -14.43
N ASP A 59 1.39 4.41 -14.29
CA ASP A 59 0.69 5.20 -15.29
C ASP A 59 1.39 5.10 -16.66
N GLY A 60 0.60 4.82 -17.71
CA GLY A 60 1.10 4.65 -19.08
C GLY A 60 1.07 3.20 -19.58
N GLU A 61 0.92 2.21 -18.70
CA GLU A 61 0.76 0.80 -19.09
C GLU A 61 -0.72 0.37 -19.12
N THR A 62 -1.11 -0.33 -20.18
CA THR A 62 -2.48 -0.85 -20.34
C THR A 62 -2.51 -2.26 -19.77
N PRO A 63 -3.36 -2.60 -18.78
CA PRO A 63 -3.49 -3.98 -18.31
C PRO A 63 -3.93 -4.89 -19.46
N ALA A 64 -3.23 -6.01 -19.67
CA ALA A 64 -3.58 -6.99 -20.71
C ALA A 64 -4.83 -7.81 -20.34
N ASP A 65 -5.24 -7.78 -19.08
CA ASP A 65 -6.36 -8.54 -18.54
C ASP A 65 -7.22 -7.70 -17.60
N ASN A 66 -8.15 -6.94 -18.17
CA ASN A 66 -9.48 -6.77 -17.60
C ASN A 66 -10.47 -6.86 -18.76
N GLN A 67 -11.31 -7.88 -18.72
CA GLN A 67 -12.10 -8.38 -19.85
C GLN A 67 -12.96 -7.27 -20.50
N ASN A 68 -12.47 -6.79 -21.66
CA ASN A 68 -13.14 -5.99 -22.71
C ASN A 68 -13.06 -4.44 -22.62
N PRO A 69 -11.91 -3.81 -22.94
CA PRO A 69 -11.88 -2.39 -23.34
C PRO A 69 -12.35 -2.25 -24.80
N LYS A 70 -13.33 -1.37 -25.04
CA LYS A 70 -13.97 -1.22 -26.37
C LYS A 70 -13.47 -0.03 -27.18
N THR A 71 -12.63 0.86 -26.65
CA THR A 71 -12.09 2.01 -27.40
C THR A 71 -10.78 2.58 -26.82
N PRO A 72 -10.02 3.41 -27.58
CA PRO A 72 -8.76 4.01 -27.13
C PRO A 72 -8.84 4.94 -25.89
N ALA A 73 -10.05 5.29 -25.42
CA ALA A 73 -10.29 6.04 -24.19
C ALA A 73 -10.26 5.18 -22.91
N ASP A 74 -10.12 3.85 -23.05
CA ASP A 74 -10.27 2.88 -21.95
C ASP A 74 -8.94 2.50 -21.25
N LYS A 75 -7.88 3.31 -21.40
CA LYS A 75 -6.63 3.11 -20.62
C LYS A 75 -6.82 3.60 -19.19
N LYS A 76 -7.60 2.87 -18.37
CA LYS A 76 -7.61 3.10 -16.93
C LYS A 76 -6.27 2.65 -16.37
N THR A 77 -5.42 3.61 -16.01
CA THR A 77 -4.19 3.32 -15.30
C THR A 77 -4.52 3.02 -13.84
N HIS A 78 -3.72 2.18 -13.20
CA HIS A 78 -3.92 1.86 -11.79
C HIS A 78 -3.49 3.02 -10.87
N GLY A 79 -2.68 3.97 -11.35
CA GLY A 79 -2.11 5.04 -10.51
C GLY A 79 -0.97 4.57 -9.61
N ALA A 80 -0.34 3.43 -9.91
CA ALA A 80 0.73 2.89 -9.08
C ALA A 80 2.05 3.67 -9.27
N PRO A 81 2.85 3.92 -8.22
CA PRO A 81 4.18 4.54 -8.36
C PRO A 81 5.16 3.73 -9.20
N ALA A 82 5.02 2.40 -9.19
CA ALA A 82 5.75 1.46 -10.02
C ALA A 82 4.93 0.20 -10.25
N ASP A 83 5.27 -0.53 -11.30
CA ASP A 83 4.78 -1.87 -11.53
C ASP A 83 5.15 -2.82 -10.39
N GLY A 84 4.18 -3.57 -9.89
CA GLY A 84 4.44 -4.63 -8.93
C GLY A 84 3.29 -4.88 -7.96
N SER A 85 3.62 -5.63 -6.93
CA SER A 85 2.69 -6.01 -5.87
C SER A 85 2.83 -5.11 -4.66
N TYR A 86 1.70 -4.88 -4.01
CA TYR A 86 1.56 -3.93 -2.91
C TYR A 86 0.85 -4.62 -1.75
N TRP A 87 1.06 -4.09 -0.55
CA TRP A 87 0.29 -4.49 0.62
C TRP A 87 -0.79 -3.46 0.93
N HIS A 88 -1.82 -3.91 1.63
CA HIS A 88 -2.88 -3.04 2.15
C HIS A 88 -3.19 -3.39 3.61
N ALA A 89 -3.84 -2.48 4.32
CA ALA A 89 -4.34 -2.74 5.66
C ALA A 89 -5.63 -3.58 5.61
N ILE A 90 -5.86 -4.37 6.67
CA ILE A 90 -7.17 -5.00 6.90
C ILE A 90 -8.24 -3.92 7.09
N MET A 91 -9.51 -4.25 6.93
CA MET A 91 -10.62 -3.34 7.23
C MET A 91 -11.59 -4.01 8.19
N GLY A 92 -11.72 -3.46 9.40
CA GLY A 92 -12.42 -4.06 10.53
C GLY A 92 -11.50 -4.95 11.36
N THR A 93 -12.09 -5.92 12.06
CA THR A 93 -11.36 -6.80 12.99
C THR A 93 -11.09 -8.18 12.37
N ILE A 94 -9.85 -8.42 11.94
CA ILE A 94 -9.40 -9.65 11.27
C ILE A 94 -8.08 -10.11 11.89
N ASN A 95 -7.88 -11.41 12.05
CA ASN A 95 -6.64 -11.99 12.60
C ASN A 95 -6.22 -11.43 13.98
N GLY A 96 -7.18 -10.93 14.78
CA GLY A 96 -6.90 -10.30 16.07
C GLY A 96 -6.35 -8.87 15.98
N SER A 97 -6.25 -8.31 14.77
CA SER A 97 -5.94 -6.90 14.52
C SER A 97 -7.21 -6.13 14.16
N GLU A 98 -7.22 -4.82 14.40
CA GLU A 98 -8.30 -3.91 14.00
C GLU A 98 -7.69 -2.72 13.24
N ASP A 99 -8.27 -2.36 12.09
CA ASP A 99 -7.83 -1.24 11.26
C ASP A 99 -8.99 -0.67 10.41
N ASP A 100 -8.87 0.58 9.93
CA ASP A 100 -9.88 1.25 9.09
C ASP A 100 -9.66 1.02 7.59
N GLY A 101 -8.61 0.28 7.23
CA GLY A 101 -8.22 -0.05 5.86
C GLY A 101 -7.47 1.08 5.16
N TRP A 102 -7.08 2.13 5.87
CA TRP A 102 -6.29 3.23 5.33
C TRP A 102 -4.90 3.25 5.95
N ILE A 103 -3.92 3.59 5.12
CA ILE A 103 -2.52 3.67 5.52
C ILE A 103 -2.06 5.10 5.38
N ASP A 104 -1.47 5.65 6.42
CA ASP A 104 -0.83 6.96 6.36
C ASP A 104 0.55 6.84 5.69
N ALA A 105 0.93 7.79 4.82
CA ALA A 105 2.25 7.78 4.19
C ALA A 105 3.42 7.68 5.19
N LYS A 106 3.30 8.33 6.35
CA LYS A 106 4.31 8.27 7.41
C LYS A 106 4.39 6.88 8.05
N GLU A 107 3.27 6.18 8.17
CA GLU A 107 3.23 4.81 8.65
C GLU A 107 3.92 3.87 7.68
N ALA A 108 3.55 3.92 6.40
CA ALA A 108 4.18 3.09 5.37
C ALA A 108 5.69 3.34 5.26
N SER A 109 6.10 4.61 5.27
CA SER A 109 7.52 4.99 5.25
C SER A 109 8.28 4.41 6.45
N ARG A 110 7.75 4.51 7.67
CA ARG A 110 8.38 3.93 8.86
C ARG A 110 8.47 2.40 8.77
N ALA A 111 7.42 1.73 8.31
CA ALA A 111 7.40 0.29 8.15
C ALA A 111 8.48 -0.17 7.15
N CYS A 112 8.55 0.45 5.99
CA CYS A 112 9.53 0.10 4.96
C CYS A 112 10.99 0.38 5.37
N VAL A 113 11.24 1.49 6.07
CA VAL A 113 12.59 1.82 6.58
C VAL A 113 13.03 0.82 7.66
N ALA A 114 12.10 0.33 8.49
CA ALA A 114 12.41 -0.74 9.47
C ALA A 114 12.95 -1.99 8.76
N GLU A 115 12.39 -2.31 7.59
CA GLU A 115 12.79 -3.42 6.70
C GLU A 115 13.92 -3.05 5.71
N LYS A 116 14.69 -2.00 6.00
CA LYS A 116 15.91 -1.59 5.25
C LYS A 116 15.66 -1.11 3.81
N ALA A 117 14.43 -0.74 3.47
CA ALA A 117 14.13 -0.01 2.24
C ALA A 117 14.46 1.50 2.42
N THR A 118 14.60 2.20 1.30
CA THR A 118 14.85 3.66 1.26
C THR A 118 13.62 4.44 1.71
N GLU A 119 12.44 4.03 1.24
CA GLU A 119 11.17 4.67 1.55
C GLU A 119 9.97 3.72 1.38
N GLY A 120 8.80 4.17 1.80
CA GLY A 120 7.52 3.52 1.50
C GLY A 120 6.65 4.47 0.69
N LEU A 121 6.20 4.02 -0.47
CA LEU A 121 5.32 4.79 -1.35
C LEU A 121 3.95 4.15 -1.40
N CYS A 122 2.93 4.99 -1.47
CA CYS A 122 1.55 4.56 -1.44
C CYS A 122 0.71 5.25 -2.50
N PHE A 123 -0.38 4.60 -2.88
CA PHE A 123 -1.40 5.16 -3.76
C PHE A 123 -2.79 4.61 -3.40
N THR A 124 -3.81 5.23 -3.96
CA THR A 124 -5.19 4.72 -3.92
C THR A 124 -5.62 4.55 -5.36
N PRO A 125 -5.93 3.32 -5.80
CA PRO A 125 -6.34 3.09 -7.18
C PRO A 125 -7.70 3.75 -7.43
N PRO A 126 -8.07 4.01 -8.70
CA PRO A 126 -9.40 4.47 -9.04
C PRO A 126 -10.49 3.54 -8.49
N VAL A 127 -11.68 4.09 -8.23
CA VAL A 127 -12.81 3.39 -7.59
C VAL A 127 -13.28 2.13 -8.32
N ASP A 128 -12.90 1.99 -9.59
CA ASP A 128 -13.26 0.87 -10.47
C ASP A 128 -12.39 -0.37 -10.22
N PHE A 129 -11.31 -0.23 -9.46
CA PHE A 129 -10.41 -1.31 -9.11
C PHE A 129 -10.64 -1.76 -7.66
N ASN A 130 -10.79 -3.06 -7.46
CA ASN A 130 -10.79 -3.62 -6.11
C ASN A 130 -9.35 -3.61 -5.56
N TRP A 131 -9.04 -2.64 -4.71
CA TRP A 131 -7.72 -2.53 -4.08
C TRP A 131 -7.33 -3.73 -3.21
N ARG A 132 -8.28 -4.56 -2.80
CA ARG A 132 -8.02 -5.77 -2.01
C ARG A 132 -7.67 -7.00 -2.85
N ASP A 133 -7.85 -6.93 -4.18
CA ASP A 133 -7.70 -8.09 -5.06
C ASP A 133 -6.34 -8.78 -4.85
N CYS A 134 -6.35 -10.08 -4.56
CA CYS A 134 -5.14 -10.89 -4.37
C CYS A 134 -4.46 -11.27 -5.70
N GLY A 135 -5.13 -11.08 -6.84
CA GLY A 135 -4.70 -11.50 -8.16
C GLY A 135 -4.97 -12.99 -8.42
N LYS A 136 -4.11 -13.62 -9.23
CA LYS A 136 -4.25 -15.05 -9.62
C LYS A 136 -3.90 -16.04 -8.50
N LYS A 137 -3.48 -15.55 -7.34
CA LYS A 137 -3.06 -16.31 -6.15
C LYS A 137 -3.77 -15.75 -4.92
N ASP A 138 -3.79 -16.53 -3.84
CA ASP A 138 -4.27 -16.07 -2.54
C ASP A 138 -3.33 -15.01 -1.96
N CYS A 139 -3.87 -14.13 -1.12
CA CYS A 139 -3.07 -13.19 -0.34
C CYS A 139 -2.36 -13.90 0.83
N PHE A 140 -1.46 -13.19 1.52
CA PHE A 140 -0.96 -13.64 2.82
C PHE A 140 -0.92 -12.51 3.85
N THR A 141 -0.92 -12.89 5.13
CA THR A 141 -0.65 -12.00 6.27
C THR A 141 0.44 -12.64 7.15
N SER A 142 0.94 -11.96 8.17
CA SER A 142 1.84 -12.60 9.15
C SER A 142 1.19 -13.73 9.97
N LYS A 143 -0.14 -13.86 9.94
CA LYS A 143 -0.88 -14.87 10.69
C LYS A 143 -1.30 -16.07 9.84
N ALA A 144 -1.20 -15.98 8.52
CA ALA A 144 -1.54 -17.06 7.60
C ALA A 144 -0.85 -16.91 6.24
N GLU A 145 -0.29 -18.01 5.74
CA GLU A 145 0.37 -18.07 4.43
C GLU A 145 -0.62 -17.97 3.25
N ARG A 146 -1.91 -18.20 3.50
CA ARG A 146 -2.99 -18.12 2.51
C ARG A 146 -4.24 -17.49 3.12
N THR A 147 -4.72 -16.42 2.51
CA THR A 147 -5.92 -15.69 2.92
C THR A 147 -6.77 -15.27 1.73
N ASP A 148 -8.04 -14.97 2.00
CA ASP A 148 -8.87 -14.22 1.05
C ASP A 148 -8.40 -12.75 0.93
N ASP A 149 -9.12 -11.96 0.14
CA ASP A 149 -8.85 -10.53 -0.11
C ASP A 149 -9.10 -9.64 1.12
N ALA A 150 -9.81 -10.16 2.13
CA ALA A 150 -9.98 -9.51 3.42
C ALA A 150 -8.91 -9.92 4.44
N GLY A 151 -8.01 -10.87 4.13
CA GLY A 151 -7.00 -11.35 5.06
C GLY A 151 -7.47 -12.51 5.97
N THR A 152 -8.68 -13.05 5.75
CA THR A 152 -9.19 -14.20 6.50
C THR A 152 -8.45 -15.48 6.05
N PRO A 153 -7.92 -16.29 6.97
CA PRO A 153 -7.22 -17.53 6.61
C PRO A 153 -8.12 -18.50 5.84
N ILE A 154 -7.64 -18.95 4.68
CA ILE A 154 -8.33 -19.98 3.89
C ILE A 154 -7.90 -21.35 4.43
N LYS A 155 -8.86 -22.12 4.97
CA LYS A 155 -8.58 -23.51 5.34
C LYS A 155 -8.36 -24.32 4.06
N LEU A 156 -7.18 -24.89 3.93
CA LEU A 156 -6.93 -26.00 3.01
C LEU A 156 -7.90 -27.13 3.38
N SER A 157 -8.91 -27.39 2.55
CA SER A 157 -9.55 -28.69 2.57
C SER A 157 -8.45 -29.71 2.32
N ASN A 158 -8.18 -30.59 3.30
CA ASN A 158 -7.25 -31.69 3.12
C ASN A 158 -7.52 -32.35 1.76
N PRO A 159 -6.50 -32.60 0.91
CA PRO A 159 -6.71 -33.55 -0.17
C PRO A 159 -7.09 -34.87 0.53
N SER A 160 -8.32 -35.31 0.31
CA SER A 160 -8.76 -36.63 0.74
C SER A 160 -7.68 -37.65 0.37
N LYS A 161 -7.32 -38.48 1.36
CA LYS A 161 -6.37 -39.58 1.25
C LYS A 161 -6.60 -40.45 0.01
#